data_AF-A0A9P4HIY0-F1
#
_entry.id   AF-A0A9P4HIY0-F1
#
_cell.length_a   1.000
_cell.length_b   1.000
_cell.length_c   1.000
_cell.angle_alpha   90.00
_cell.angle_beta   90.00
_cell.angle_gamma   90.00
#
_symmetry.space_group_name_H-M   'P 1'
#
loop_
_entity.id
_entity.type
_entity.pdbx_description
1 polymer ?
#
loop_
_entity_poly.entity_id
_entity_poly.type
_entity_poly.pdbx_seq_one_letter_code
_entity_poly.pdbx_strand_id
1 'polypeptide(L)'
;MCSVGFKSGKAVTAYKSQKLGEHLSYRAYAKKFNLHLQQELELVEYIKDLTKKGLPPTREMTQKLGEEIAHKHIGDGWVTRFVERNDDYLISRWTTGMDAVRHHADSEAKYDLYFDLLYQKIKEYNVEPAYTYNIDEKGFSIRVIGKQKRIFSKRM
;
A
#
# COMPACT_ATOMS: atom_id res chain seq x y z
N MET A 1 -15.62 16.49 22.39
CA MET A 1 -14.77 16.72 21.20
C MET A 1 -13.38 16.19 21.51
N CYS A 2 -13.04 14.98 21.03
CA CYS A 2 -11.76 14.36 21.32
C CYS A 2 -10.82 14.61 20.13
N SER A 3 -9.86 15.51 20.31
CA SER A 3 -8.83 15.82 19.33
C SER A 3 -7.92 14.62 19.14
N VAL A 4 -8.12 13.85 18.07
CA VAL A 4 -7.26 12.72 17.70
C VAL A 4 -5.92 13.27 17.23
N GLY A 5 -4.94 13.28 18.14
CA GLY A 5 -3.57 13.68 17.85
C GLY A 5 -2.94 12.78 16.80
N PHE A 6 -2.81 13.31 15.58
CA PHE A 6 -2.16 12.65 14.45
C PHE A 6 -0.65 12.52 14.72
N LYS A 7 -0.21 11.38 15.25
CA LYS A 7 1.23 11.06 15.35
C LYS A 7 1.79 10.88 13.94
N SER A 8 2.64 11.82 13.53
CA SER A 8 3.39 11.82 12.29
C SER A 8 4.52 10.79 12.32
N GLY A 9 4.91 10.27 11.16
CA GLY A 9 6.01 9.32 11.01
C GLY A 9 7.37 9.99 10.93
N LYS A 10 8.49 9.28 11.16
CA LYS A 10 9.85 9.83 11.32
C LYS A 10 10.23 10.87 10.26
N ALA A 11 9.85 10.69 9.00
CA ALA A 11 10.05 11.68 7.94
C ALA A 11 9.25 12.99 8.15
N VAL A 12 7.98 12.87 8.57
CA VAL A 12 7.09 13.99 8.89
C VAL A 12 7.39 14.59 10.27
N THR A 13 7.88 13.81 11.22
CA THR A 13 8.31 14.27 12.54
C THR A 13 9.64 15.00 12.43
N ALA A 14 10.57 14.54 11.59
CA ALA A 14 11.77 15.30 11.22
C ALA A 14 11.41 16.62 10.51
N TYR A 15 10.37 16.65 9.68
CA TYR A 15 9.84 17.87 9.06
C TYR A 15 9.21 18.83 10.08
N LYS A 16 8.41 18.32 11.02
CA LYS A 16 7.71 19.14 12.03
C LYS A 16 8.61 19.62 13.18
N SER A 17 9.77 19.01 13.39
CA SER A 17 10.72 19.37 14.45
C SER A 17 11.79 20.38 14.03
N GLN A 18 11.77 20.87 12.78
CA GLN A 18 12.71 21.90 12.31
C GLN A 18 12.29 23.32 12.76
N LYS A 19 13.28 24.10 13.21
CA LYS A 19 13.07 25.51 13.61
C LYS A 19 12.67 26.34 12.39
N LEU A 20 11.77 27.31 12.61
CA LEU A 20 11.30 28.27 11.61
C LEU A 20 12.50 28.99 10.96
N GLY A 21 12.92 28.55 9.76
CA GLY A 21 14.07 29.12 9.03
C GLY A 21 14.99 28.12 8.32
N GLU A 22 14.97 26.82 8.65
CA GLU A 22 15.69 25.80 7.87
C GLU A 22 14.83 25.38 6.67
N HIS A 23 15.12 25.92 5.48
CA HIS A 23 14.41 25.54 4.25
C HIS A 23 14.89 24.16 3.77
N LEU A 24 14.06 23.13 3.98
CA LEU A 24 14.24 21.80 3.42
C LEU A 24 14.34 21.91 1.89
N SER A 25 15.55 21.75 1.36
CA SER A 25 15.74 21.72 -0.10
C SER A 25 15.14 20.44 -0.65
N TYR A 26 13.91 20.55 -1.12
CA TYR A 26 13.18 19.56 -1.89
C TYR A 26 14.04 18.90 -2.98
N ARG A 27 14.89 19.69 -3.64
CA ARG A 27 15.87 19.23 -4.64
C ARG A 27 16.98 18.37 -4.02
N ALA A 28 17.50 18.73 -2.84
CA ALA A 28 18.51 17.94 -2.14
C ALA A 28 17.94 16.59 -1.65
N TYR A 29 16.67 16.57 -1.21
CA TYR A 29 15.98 15.34 -0.81
C TYR A 29 15.79 14.41 -2.01
N ALA A 30 15.27 14.93 -3.13
CA ALA A 30 15.10 14.15 -4.36
C ALA A 30 16.43 13.61 -4.91
N LYS A 31 17.50 14.40 -4.84
CA LYS A 31 18.84 13.95 -5.23
C LYS A 31 19.34 12.78 -4.36
N LYS A 32 18.97 12.75 -3.07
CA LYS A 32 19.40 11.73 -2.11
C LYS A 32 18.54 10.45 -2.15
N PHE A 33 17.23 10.59 -2.35
CA PHE A 33 16.26 9.48 -2.18
C PHE A 33 15.47 9.13 -3.45
N ASN A 34 15.82 9.73 -4.59
CA ASN A 34 15.19 9.58 -5.90
C ASN A 34 13.78 10.17 -6.05
N LEU A 35 13.02 10.28 -4.96
CA LEU A 35 11.71 10.94 -4.94
C LEU A 35 11.76 12.27 -4.20
N HIS A 36 10.99 13.23 -4.67
CA HIS A 36 10.66 14.44 -3.93
C HIS A 36 9.88 14.10 -2.65
N LEU A 37 10.00 14.91 -1.59
CA LEU A 37 9.33 14.64 -0.31
C LEU A 37 7.82 14.47 -0.49
N GLN A 38 7.17 15.32 -1.29
CA GLN A 38 5.74 15.22 -1.55
C GLN A 38 5.37 13.94 -2.32
N GLN A 39 6.19 13.55 -3.32
CA GLN A 39 5.99 12.30 -4.06
C GLN A 39 6.12 11.08 -3.14
N GLU A 40 7.08 11.12 -2.22
CA GLU A 40 7.25 10.04 -1.24
C GLU A 40 6.03 9.94 -0.29
N LEU A 41 5.49 11.07 0.15
CA LEU A 41 4.28 11.11 1.00
C LEU A 41 3.03 10.64 0.26
N GLU A 42 2.83 11.07 -0.99
CA GLU A 42 1.72 10.63 -1.84
C GLU A 42 1.78 9.11 -2.08
N LEU A 43 2.98 8.56 -2.31
CA LEU A 43 3.16 7.12 -2.44
C LEU A 43 2.82 6.37 -1.14
N VAL A 44 3.17 6.91 0.03
CA VAL A 44 2.77 6.34 1.32
C VAL A 44 1.25 6.33 1.49
N GLU A 45 0.57 7.43 1.17
CA GLU A 45 -0.90 7.50 1.24
C GLU A 45 -1.56 6.53 0.26
N TYR A 46 -1.03 6.43 -0.97
CA TYR A 46 -1.50 5.47 -1.94
C TYR A 46 -1.37 4.01 -1.45
N ILE A 47 -0.24 3.66 -0.82
CA ILE A 47 -0.04 2.33 -0.22
C ILE A 47 -1.04 2.09 0.93
N LYS A 48 -1.37 3.09 1.74
CA LYS A 48 -2.39 2.95 2.79
C LYS A 48 -3.75 2.63 2.19
N ASP A 49 -4.13 3.32 1.13
CA ASP A 49 -5.41 3.08 0.46
C ASP A 49 -5.45 1.73 -0.26
N LEU A 50 -4.36 1.31 -0.88
CA LEU A 50 -4.21 -0.06 -1.39
C LEU A 50 -4.36 -1.10 -0.27
N THR A 51 -3.78 -0.85 0.90
CA THR A 51 -3.89 -1.78 2.04
C THR A 51 -5.34 -1.85 2.55
N LYS A 52 -6.05 -0.71 2.67
CA LYS A 52 -7.48 -0.66 3.03
C LYS A 52 -8.36 -1.43 2.05
N LYS A 53 -8.00 -1.42 0.76
CA LYS A 53 -8.69 -2.18 -0.29
C LYS A 53 -8.33 -3.67 -0.31
N GLY A 54 -7.46 -4.15 0.59
CA GLY A 54 -6.99 -5.53 0.61
C GLY A 54 -6.01 -5.85 -0.53
N LEU A 55 -5.40 -4.83 -1.15
CA LEU A 55 -4.49 -4.93 -2.29
C LEU A 55 -3.08 -4.40 -1.96
N PRO A 56 -2.45 -4.81 -0.85
CA PRO A 56 -1.12 -4.33 -0.49
C PRO A 56 -0.12 -4.66 -1.62
N PRO A 57 0.71 -3.71 -2.06
CA PRO A 57 1.61 -3.93 -3.17
C PRO A 57 2.75 -4.88 -2.80
N THR A 58 3.28 -5.57 -3.81
CA THR A 58 4.56 -6.28 -3.69
C THR A 58 5.72 -5.28 -3.70
N ARG A 59 6.91 -5.74 -3.30
CA ARG A 59 8.12 -4.92 -3.40
C ARG A 59 8.39 -4.47 -4.84
N GLU A 60 8.21 -5.36 -5.82
CA GLU A 60 8.38 -5.07 -7.24
C GLU A 60 7.39 -4.00 -7.72
N MET A 61 6.11 -4.10 -7.34
CA MET A 61 5.12 -3.07 -7.66
C MET A 61 5.49 -1.72 -7.04
N THR A 62 5.91 -1.69 -5.78
CA THR A 62 6.34 -0.45 -5.13
C THR A 62 7.58 0.16 -5.77
N GLN A 63 8.54 -0.66 -6.22
CA GLN A 63 9.69 -0.19 -6.99
C GLN A 63 9.23 0.43 -8.30
N LYS A 64 8.39 -0.27 -9.07
CA LYS A 64 7.86 0.21 -10.35
C LYS A 64 7.11 1.54 -10.20
N LEU A 65 6.26 1.67 -9.18
CA LEU A 65 5.59 2.94 -8.85
C LEU A 65 6.60 4.05 -8.56
N GLY A 66 7.65 3.75 -7.78
CA GLY A 66 8.73 4.70 -7.53
C GLY A 66 9.46 5.12 -8.80
N GLU A 67 9.75 4.18 -9.70
CA GLU A 67 10.41 4.45 -10.98
C GLU A 67 9.55 5.29 -11.92
N GLU A 68 8.25 4.99 -11.99
CA GLU A 68 7.27 5.77 -12.76
C GLU A 68 7.21 7.22 -12.28
N ILE A 69 7.19 7.45 -10.96
CA ILE A 69 7.17 8.79 -10.37
C ILE A 69 8.51 9.52 -10.55
N ALA A 70 9.63 8.79 -10.50
CA ALA A 70 10.97 9.36 -10.64
C ALA A 70 11.41 9.56 -12.10
N HIS A 71 10.70 8.97 -13.06
CA HIS A 71 11.06 8.86 -14.48
C HIS A 71 12.48 8.32 -14.72
N LYS A 72 12.93 7.41 -13.85
CA LYS A 72 14.25 6.75 -13.95
C LYS A 72 14.25 5.44 -13.20
N HIS A 73 15.20 4.57 -13.56
CA HIS A 73 15.46 3.36 -12.81
C HIS A 73 15.91 3.67 -11.37
N ILE A 74 15.38 2.91 -10.41
CA ILE A 74 15.70 3.04 -9.00
C ILE A 74 16.27 1.69 -8.54
N GLY A 75 17.44 1.71 -7.88
CA GLY A 75 18.10 0.45 -7.48
C GLY A 75 17.32 -0.38 -6.45
N ASP A 76 17.53 -1.69 -6.46
CA ASP A 76 16.77 -2.72 -5.73
C ASP A 76 16.65 -2.51 -4.21
N GLY A 77 17.66 -1.88 -3.61
CA GLY A 77 17.68 -1.54 -2.18
C GLY A 77 16.77 -0.37 -1.81
N TRP A 78 16.15 0.33 -2.77
CA TRP A 78 15.34 1.51 -2.50
C TRP A 78 14.07 1.20 -1.73
N VAL A 79 13.35 0.12 -2.07
CA VAL A 79 12.09 -0.24 -1.39
C VAL A 79 12.34 -0.55 0.09
N THR A 80 13.44 -1.23 0.42
CA THR A 80 13.83 -1.46 1.82
C THR A 80 14.05 -0.13 2.54
N ARG A 81 14.86 0.76 1.96
CA ARG A 81 15.13 2.08 2.54
C ARG A 81 13.87 2.95 2.64
N PHE A 82 12.96 2.85 1.68
CA PHE A 82 11.68 3.57 1.68
C PHE A 82 10.79 3.10 2.84
N VAL A 83 10.66 1.79 3.04
CA VAL A 83 9.90 1.24 4.18
C VAL A 83 10.56 1.59 5.51
N GLU A 84 11.89 1.56 5.60
CA GLU A 84 12.62 1.94 6.83
C GLU A 84 12.45 3.44 7.17
N ARG A 85 12.51 4.32 6.17
CA ARG A 85 12.27 5.77 6.37
C ARG A 85 10.84 6.08 6.79
N ASN A 86 9.88 5.29 6.31
CA ASN A 86 8.46 5.44 6.58
C ASN A 86 7.96 4.36 7.54
N ASP A 87 8.83 3.87 8.42
CA ASP A 87 8.51 2.74 9.30
C ASP A 87 7.35 3.04 10.24
N ASP A 88 7.11 4.28 10.64
CA ASP A 88 5.94 4.64 11.45
C ASP A 88 4.60 4.40 10.75
N TYR A 89 4.60 4.31 9.41
CA TYR A 89 3.40 4.12 8.60
C TYR A 89 3.37 2.77 7.90
N LEU A 90 4.51 2.23 7.50
CA LEU A 90 4.61 1.06 6.65
C LEU A 90 5.32 -0.09 7.35
N ILE A 91 4.89 -1.31 7.03
CA ILE A 91 5.51 -2.55 7.47
C ILE A 91 5.53 -3.55 6.34
N SER A 92 6.62 -4.30 6.22
CA SER A 92 6.68 -5.41 5.29
C SER A 92 6.35 -6.72 6.02
N ARG A 93 5.38 -7.48 5.50
CA ARG A 93 4.97 -8.77 6.06
C ARG A 93 4.83 -9.82 4.96
N TRP A 94 5.00 -11.08 5.32
CA TRP A 94 4.70 -12.21 4.45
C TRP A 94 3.21 -12.51 4.50
N THR A 95 2.58 -12.67 3.34
CA THR A 95 1.23 -13.23 3.24
C THR A 95 1.29 -14.75 3.33
N THR A 96 0.30 -15.34 4.00
CA THR A 96 0.09 -16.79 3.97
C THR A 96 -0.49 -17.22 2.63
N GLY A 97 -0.19 -18.46 2.22
CA GLY A 97 -0.77 -19.04 1.01
C GLY A 97 -2.28 -19.26 1.21
N MET A 98 -3.06 -19.07 0.14
CA MET A 98 -4.52 -19.11 0.18
C MET A 98 -5.12 -20.48 0.54
N ASP A 99 -4.43 -21.59 0.28
CA ASP A 99 -5.05 -22.92 0.41
C ASP A 99 -5.45 -23.29 1.84
N ALA A 100 -4.70 -22.83 2.84
CA ALA A 100 -5.07 -23.02 4.24
C ALA A 100 -6.36 -22.29 4.63
N VAL A 101 -6.68 -21.18 3.95
CA VAL A 101 -7.89 -20.37 4.21
C VAL A 101 -9.10 -20.93 3.46
N ARG A 102 -8.90 -21.52 2.28
CA ARG A 102 -9.98 -22.10 1.44
C ARG A 102 -10.73 -23.24 2.15
N HIS A 103 -9.99 -24.17 2.77
CA HIS A 103 -10.62 -25.27 3.50
C HIS A 103 -11.52 -24.81 4.65
N HIS A 104 -11.25 -23.64 5.22
CA HIS A 104 -12.05 -23.08 6.30
C HIS A 104 -13.19 -22.17 5.81
N ALA A 105 -13.23 -21.83 4.51
CA ALA A 105 -14.17 -20.85 3.94
C ALA A 105 -15.45 -21.48 3.34
N ASP A 106 -15.55 -22.80 3.30
CA ASP A 106 -16.69 -23.52 2.74
C ASP A 106 -17.90 -23.49 3.72
N SER A 107 -18.69 -22.43 3.64
CA SER A 107 -19.94 -22.28 4.41
C SER A 107 -20.88 -21.30 3.74
N GLU A 108 -22.17 -21.61 3.72
CA GLU A 108 -23.25 -20.80 3.13
C GLU A 108 -23.21 -19.32 3.59
N ALA A 109 -23.14 -19.08 4.91
CA ALA A 109 -23.11 -17.72 5.46
C ALA A 109 -21.92 -16.87 4.98
N LYS A 110 -20.80 -17.49 4.58
CA LYS A 110 -19.64 -16.76 4.02
C LYS A 110 -19.87 -16.40 2.56
N TYR A 111 -20.62 -17.20 1.81
CA TYR A 111 -21.01 -16.89 0.45
C TYR A 111 -21.98 -15.70 0.41
N ASP A 112 -22.98 -15.68 1.29
CA ASP A 112 -23.91 -14.55 1.40
C ASP A 112 -23.15 -13.25 1.70
N LEU A 113 -22.28 -13.27 2.71
CA LEU A 113 -21.44 -12.12 3.06
C LEU A 113 -20.53 -11.69 1.90
N TYR A 114 -19.97 -12.65 1.15
CA TYR A 114 -19.12 -12.37 0.00
C TYR A 114 -19.90 -11.66 -1.12
N PHE A 115 -21.09 -12.15 -1.49
CA PHE A 115 -21.88 -11.54 -2.55
C PHE A 115 -22.43 -10.18 -2.14
N ASP A 116 -22.86 -10.00 -0.89
CA ASP A 116 -23.27 -8.70 -0.35
C ASP A 116 -22.15 -7.67 -0.48
N LEU A 117 -20.93 -8.05 -0.05
CA LEU A 117 -19.75 -7.19 -0.18
C LEU A 117 -19.42 -6.91 -1.65
N LEU A 118 -19.50 -7.94 -2.51
CA LEU A 118 -19.20 -7.82 -3.93
C LEU A 118 -20.14 -6.81 -4.61
N TYR A 119 -21.45 -6.93 -4.41
CA TYR A 119 -22.42 -6.00 -5.01
C TYR A 119 -22.24 -4.57 -4.50
N GLN A 120 -21.93 -4.40 -3.21
CA GLN A 120 -21.59 -3.08 -2.65
C GLN A 120 -20.37 -2.47 -3.36
N LYS A 121 -19.32 -3.26 -3.62
CA LYS A 121 -18.10 -2.77 -4.28
C LYS A 121 -18.27 -2.52 -5.77
N ILE A 122 -19.05 -3.34 -6.49
CA ILE A 122 -19.42 -3.08 -7.88
C ILE A 122 -20.12 -1.72 -7.99
N LYS A 123 -21.03 -1.41 -7.06
CA LYS A 123 -21.72 -0.13 -7.00
C LYS A 123 -20.81 1.03 -6.60
N GLU A 124 -19.96 0.85 -5.58
CA GLU A 124 -19.02 1.88 -5.08
C GLU A 124 -18.06 2.34 -6.18
N TYR A 125 -17.50 1.40 -6.95
CA TYR A 125 -16.51 1.70 -7.98
C TYR A 125 -17.08 1.79 -9.39
N ASN A 126 -18.40 1.66 -9.56
CA ASN A 126 -19.07 1.64 -10.85
C ASN A 126 -18.42 0.64 -11.84
N VAL A 127 -18.21 -0.59 -11.37
CA VAL A 127 -17.55 -1.64 -12.16
C VAL A 127 -18.52 -2.15 -13.22
N GLU A 128 -18.15 -2.02 -14.49
CA GLU A 128 -18.95 -2.57 -15.58
C GLU A 128 -18.95 -4.11 -15.56
N PRO A 129 -20.05 -4.78 -15.96
CA PRO A 129 -20.11 -6.25 -16.03
C PRO A 129 -19.01 -6.86 -16.90
N ALA A 130 -18.49 -6.14 -17.89
CA ALA A 130 -17.36 -6.58 -18.72
C ALA A 130 -16.01 -6.62 -17.98
N TYR A 131 -15.94 -6.16 -16.72
CA TYR A 131 -14.72 -6.21 -15.90
C TYR A 131 -14.86 -7.13 -14.68
N THR A 132 -15.90 -7.96 -14.61
CA THR A 132 -16.14 -8.89 -13.48
C THR A 132 -15.55 -10.28 -13.68
N TYR A 133 -14.85 -10.51 -14.79
CA TYR A 133 -14.18 -11.79 -15.05
C TYR A 133 -13.18 -12.14 -13.93
N ASN A 134 -13.17 -13.40 -13.50
CA ASN A 134 -12.25 -13.95 -12.50
C ASN A 134 -12.40 -13.46 -11.05
N ILE A 135 -13.52 -12.81 -10.72
CA ILE A 135 -13.81 -12.30 -9.35
C ILE A 135 -13.97 -13.43 -8.32
N ASP A 136 -14.47 -14.59 -8.73
CA ASP A 136 -14.76 -15.78 -7.92
C ASP A 136 -13.53 -16.67 -7.69
N GLU A 137 -12.62 -16.74 -8.65
CA GLU A 137 -11.42 -17.56 -8.53
C GLU A 137 -10.39 -16.91 -7.62
N LYS A 138 -9.97 -15.69 -7.97
CA LYS A 138 -8.86 -14.94 -7.37
C LYS A 138 -9.01 -13.48 -7.78
N GLY A 139 -9.29 -12.58 -6.83
CA GLY A 139 -9.06 -11.14 -7.04
C GLY A 139 -7.63 -10.89 -7.57
N PHE A 140 -7.30 -9.64 -7.95
CA PHE A 140 -6.11 -9.12 -8.68
C PHE A 140 -4.71 -9.78 -8.50
N SER A 141 -4.55 -10.71 -7.56
CA SER A 141 -3.43 -11.65 -7.47
C SER A 141 -3.52 -12.77 -8.52
N ILE A 142 -3.15 -12.45 -9.75
CA ILE A 142 -2.92 -13.40 -10.85
C ILE A 142 -1.68 -14.26 -10.52
N ARG A 143 -1.74 -15.59 -10.78
CA ARG A 143 -0.70 -16.66 -10.61
C ARG A 143 -0.78 -17.52 -9.34
N VAL A 144 0.04 -18.58 -9.25
CA VAL A 144 0.24 -19.47 -8.09
C VAL A 144 0.79 -18.66 -6.91
N ILE A 145 0.02 -18.55 -5.82
CA ILE A 145 0.29 -17.62 -4.72
C ILE A 145 0.95 -18.39 -3.58
N GLY A 146 2.25 -18.59 -3.72
CA GLY A 146 3.10 -18.90 -2.59
C GLY A 146 3.17 -17.73 -1.60
N LYS A 147 3.93 -17.90 -0.52
CA LYS A 147 4.24 -16.81 0.41
C LYS A 147 4.88 -15.65 -0.35
N GLN A 148 4.28 -14.46 -0.28
CA GLN A 148 4.83 -13.25 -0.89
C GLN A 148 5.05 -12.16 0.16
N LYS A 149 6.13 -11.39 0.00
CA LYS A 149 6.43 -10.28 0.89
C LYS A 149 5.77 -9.01 0.35
N ARG A 150 4.81 -8.49 1.12
CA ARG A 150 3.95 -7.36 0.75
C ARG A 150 4.20 -6.18 1.70
N ILE A 151 3.87 -4.97 1.26
CA ILE A 151 4.00 -3.74 2.06
C ILE A 151 2.62 -3.30 2.52
N PHE A 152 2.44 -3.19 3.82
CA PHE A 152 1.18 -2.86 4.48
C PHE A 152 1.28 -1.54 5.24
N SER A 153 0.14 -0.87 5.39
CA SER A 153 -0.03 0.13 6.45
C SER A 153 0.08 -0.52 7.83
N LYS A 154 0.82 0.10 8.76
CA LYS A 154 0.95 -0.35 10.16
C LYS A 154 -0.30 -0.14 11.01
N ARG A 155 -1.13 0.85 10.67
CA ARG A 155 -2.30 1.26 11.49
C ARG A 155 -3.62 0.67 10.97
N MET A 156 -3.61 -0.60 10.58
CA MET A 156 -4.85 -1.32 10.28
C MET A 156 -5.29 -2.15 11.47
#